data_AF-A0A1F5SEV2-F1
#
_entry.id   AF-A0A1F5SEV2-F1
#
_cell.length_a   1.000
_cell.length_b   1.000
_cell.length_c   1.000
_cell.angle_alpha   90.00
_cell.angle_beta   90.00
_cell.angle_gamma   90.00
#
_symmetry.space_group_name_H-M   'P 1'
#
loop_
_entity.id
_entity.type
_entity.pdbx_description
1 polymer ?
#
loop_
_entity_poly.entity_id
_entity_poly.type
_entity_poly.pdbx_seq_one_letter_code
_entity_poly.pdbx_strand_id
1 'polypeptide(L)'
;MITIITGKPGAGKTLFLTYQAFEMLKRGYDVYANWKLDFNTYIEKKKLNTDKFGQVYFWSEIAELLHIKGGQIFIDEAQGYFDSREWQEMPPSAKQKFSAHRHDVRKDEDGTIIPLDIWAGVQHTSNIDKRIRDLGQHFAEIRNIWKKVFMISYFELKDLKDDMVSRKAVKRRLFLFSKAKAECYNTHEAVNFIEYPEFPYHREYENRFSNNNTGLIPDSPDIPPFSRKSLGEYKKRERTR
;
A
#
# COMPACT_ATOMS: atom_id res chain seq x y z
N MET A 1 10.72 5.85 -0.72
CA MET A 1 11.10 5.09 0.49
C MET A 1 10.13 3.91 0.74
N ILE A 2 10.58 2.76 1.25
CA ILE A 2 9.77 1.58 1.58
C ILE A 2 9.89 1.36 3.10
N THR A 3 8.75 1.35 3.78
CA THR A 3 8.64 1.09 5.21
C THR A 3 7.89 -0.23 5.42
N ILE A 4 8.55 -1.22 6.00
CA ILE A 4 7.97 -2.51 6.34
C ILE A 4 7.52 -2.49 7.80
N ILE A 5 6.25 -2.80 8.04
CA ILE A 5 5.62 -2.77 9.35
C ILE A 5 5.12 -4.16 9.71
N THR A 6 5.63 -4.74 10.78
CA THR A 6 5.23 -6.06 11.27
C THR A 6 4.39 -6.02 12.53
N GLY A 7 3.72 -7.13 12.81
CA GLY A 7 2.94 -7.31 14.03
C GLY A 7 1.97 -8.47 13.88
N LYS A 8 1.71 -9.16 15.00
CA LYS A 8 0.72 -10.26 15.05
C LYS A 8 -0.66 -9.79 14.56
N PRO A 9 -1.52 -10.70 14.08
CA PRO A 9 -2.93 -10.38 13.87
C PRO A 9 -3.54 -9.67 15.09
N GLY A 10 -4.32 -8.61 14.86
CA GLY A 10 -4.89 -7.78 15.93
C GLY A 10 -3.92 -6.82 16.63
N ALA A 11 -2.64 -6.77 16.26
CA ALA A 11 -1.67 -5.86 16.89
C ALA A 11 -1.88 -4.37 16.55
N GLY A 12 -2.80 -4.04 15.62
CA GLY A 12 -3.10 -2.66 15.23
C GLY A 12 -2.30 -2.14 14.02
N LYS A 13 -1.86 -3.03 13.12
CA LYS A 13 -1.13 -2.65 11.89
C LYS A 13 -1.96 -1.74 10.98
N THR A 14 -3.13 -2.20 10.57
CA THR A 14 -4.05 -1.44 9.69
C THR A 14 -4.48 -0.12 10.31
N LEU A 15 -4.71 -0.11 11.63
CA LEU A 15 -4.98 1.11 12.40
C LEU A 15 -3.83 2.11 12.28
N PHE A 16 -2.59 1.66 12.49
CA PHE A 16 -1.41 2.51 12.34
C PHE A 16 -1.24 3.01 10.90
N LEU A 17 -1.36 2.11 9.91
CA LEU A 17 -1.26 2.48 8.50
C LEU A 17 -2.31 3.52 8.13
N THR A 18 -3.54 3.38 8.61
CA THR A 18 -4.62 4.36 8.41
C THR A 18 -4.27 5.71 9.04
N TYR A 19 -3.63 5.72 10.22
CA TYR A 19 -3.20 6.96 10.86
C TYR A 19 -2.09 7.64 10.07
N GLN A 20 -1.14 6.86 9.54
CA GLN A 20 -0.09 7.39 8.67
C GLN A 20 -0.66 7.92 7.36
N ALA A 21 -1.58 7.18 6.73
CA ALA A 21 -2.30 7.60 5.53
C ALA A 21 -2.97 8.96 5.76
N PHE A 22 -3.68 9.13 6.86
CA PHE A 22 -4.30 10.40 7.21
C PHE A 22 -3.28 11.53 7.46
N GLU A 23 -2.14 11.25 8.10
CA GLU A 23 -1.08 12.26 8.26
C GLU A 23 -0.41 12.63 6.93
N MET A 24 -0.30 11.71 5.98
CA MET A 24 0.21 11.98 4.63
C MET A 24 -0.79 12.80 3.82
N LEU A 25 -2.07 12.45 3.88
CA LEU A 25 -3.17 13.19 3.27
C LEU A 25 -3.15 14.67 3.70
N LYS A 26 -3.03 14.92 5.01
CA LYS A 26 -2.93 16.27 5.60
C LYS A 26 -1.73 17.08 5.12
N ARG A 27 -0.69 16.41 4.62
CA ARG A 27 0.52 17.06 4.10
C ARG A 27 0.44 17.35 2.60
N GLY A 28 -0.69 17.04 1.95
CA GLY A 28 -0.88 17.22 0.51
C GLY A 28 -0.43 16.04 -0.34
N TYR A 29 -0.10 14.90 0.28
CA TYR A 29 0.24 13.71 -0.48
C TYR A 29 -1.01 12.93 -0.85
N ASP A 30 -1.03 12.46 -2.10
CA ASP A 30 -1.99 11.45 -2.53
C ASP A 30 -1.69 10.12 -1.86
N VAL A 31 -2.74 9.45 -1.42
CA VAL A 31 -2.72 8.21 -0.66
C VAL A 31 -3.36 7.11 -1.52
N TYR A 32 -2.63 6.03 -1.74
CA TYR A 32 -3.08 4.87 -2.51
C TYR A 32 -3.13 3.65 -1.59
N ALA A 33 -4.31 3.17 -1.22
CA ALA A 33 -4.47 2.05 -0.26
C ALA A 33 -5.23 0.86 -0.86
N ASN A 34 -4.86 -0.37 -0.48
CA ASN A 34 -5.59 -1.59 -0.86
C ASN A 34 -6.73 -1.97 0.08
N TRP A 35 -7.13 -1.06 0.95
CA TRP A 35 -8.35 -1.16 1.73
C TRP A 35 -9.08 0.18 1.66
N LYS A 36 -10.41 0.15 1.84
CA LYS A 36 -11.21 1.36 1.73
C LYS A 36 -10.93 2.31 2.88
N LEU A 37 -10.65 3.55 2.52
CA LEU A 37 -10.38 4.66 3.42
C LEU A 37 -11.38 5.78 3.14
N ASP A 38 -12.08 6.23 4.18
CA ASP A 38 -12.96 7.40 4.10
C ASP A 38 -12.72 8.31 5.32
N PHE A 39 -12.16 9.49 5.04
CA PHE A 39 -11.87 10.49 6.07
C PHE A 39 -12.90 11.63 6.10
N ASN A 40 -13.90 11.66 5.20
CA ASN A 40 -14.80 12.80 5.03
C ASN A 40 -15.55 13.12 6.32
N THR A 41 -16.24 12.12 6.88
CA THR A 41 -16.98 12.27 8.14
C THR A 41 -16.07 12.75 9.29
N TYR A 42 -14.83 12.26 9.33
CA TYR A 42 -13.87 12.67 10.36
C TYR A 42 -13.42 14.13 10.17
N ILE A 43 -13.11 14.52 8.93
CA ILE A 43 -12.69 15.87 8.54
C ILE A 43 -13.78 16.88 8.86
N GLU A 44 -15.02 16.61 8.45
CA GLU A 44 -16.18 17.46 8.70
C GLU A 44 -16.41 17.66 10.20
N LYS A 45 -16.46 16.54 10.96
CA LYS A 45 -16.66 16.57 12.41
C LYS A 45 -15.56 17.33 13.14
N LYS A 46 -14.33 17.32 12.61
CA LYS A 46 -13.18 18.02 13.19
C LYS A 46 -12.96 19.42 12.62
N LYS A 47 -13.76 19.84 11.62
CA LYS A 47 -13.66 21.14 10.94
C LYS A 47 -12.23 21.44 10.49
N LEU A 48 -11.57 20.45 9.89
CA LEU A 48 -10.20 20.60 9.43
C LEU A 48 -10.17 21.44 8.14
N ASN A 49 -9.16 22.30 8.00
CA ASN A 49 -8.88 22.96 6.73
C ASN A 49 -8.32 21.92 5.75
N THR A 50 -8.96 21.78 4.59
CA THR A 50 -8.63 20.80 3.55
C THR A 50 -7.94 21.39 2.33
N ASP A 51 -7.61 22.69 2.32
CA ASP A 51 -7.09 23.41 1.14
C ASP A 51 -5.79 22.80 0.60
N LYS A 52 -5.03 22.11 1.46
CA LYS A 52 -3.76 21.45 1.14
C LYS A 52 -3.81 19.94 1.29
N PHE A 53 -5.00 19.34 1.35
CA PHE A 53 -5.09 17.88 1.47
C PHE A 53 -4.83 17.23 0.11
N GLY A 54 -4.15 16.09 0.13
CA GLY A 54 -4.09 15.23 -1.05
C GLY A 54 -5.40 14.50 -1.29
N GLN A 55 -5.37 13.52 -2.17
CA GLN A 55 -6.51 12.67 -2.47
C GLN A 55 -6.32 11.23 -1.98
N VAL A 56 -7.42 10.53 -1.70
CA VAL A 56 -7.39 9.12 -1.32
C VAL A 56 -7.91 8.27 -2.48
N TYR A 57 -7.15 7.23 -2.81
CA TYR A 57 -7.44 6.31 -3.89
C TYR A 57 -7.37 4.87 -3.37
N PHE A 58 -8.38 4.09 -3.73
CA PHE A 58 -8.36 2.64 -3.56
C PHE A 58 -7.75 1.98 -4.79
N TRP A 59 -6.91 0.97 -4.58
CA TRP A 59 -6.39 0.08 -5.62
C TRP A 59 -6.62 -1.38 -5.22
N SER A 60 -6.87 -2.24 -6.19
CA SER A 60 -7.12 -3.67 -5.96
C SER A 60 -5.95 -4.54 -6.41
N GLU A 61 -5.33 -4.16 -7.53
CA GLU A 61 -4.28 -4.91 -8.21
C GLU A 61 -2.98 -4.08 -8.31
N ILE A 62 -1.83 -4.74 -8.21
CA ILE A 62 -0.51 -4.09 -8.34
C ILE A 62 -0.36 -3.37 -9.69
N ALA A 63 -0.98 -3.90 -10.75
CA ALA A 63 -0.90 -3.34 -12.09
C ALA A 63 -1.39 -1.88 -12.14
N GLU A 64 -2.36 -1.52 -11.29
CA GLU A 64 -2.89 -0.16 -11.20
C GLU A 64 -1.83 0.83 -10.68
N LEU A 65 -0.85 0.36 -9.89
CA LEU A 65 0.20 1.18 -9.31
C LEU A 65 1.33 1.52 -10.29
N LEU A 66 1.41 0.85 -11.44
CA LEU A 66 2.53 0.99 -12.39
C LEU A 66 2.63 2.39 -12.99
N HIS A 67 1.49 3.04 -13.19
CA HIS A 67 1.41 4.36 -13.83
C HIS A 67 1.54 5.53 -12.83
N ILE A 68 1.43 5.26 -11.54
CA ILE A 68 1.43 6.29 -10.50
C ILE A 68 2.83 6.90 -10.37
N LYS A 69 2.90 8.22 -10.29
CA LYS A 69 4.13 8.97 -10.01
C LYS A 69 3.89 9.86 -8.80
N GLY A 70 4.79 9.79 -7.83
CA GLY A 70 4.65 10.48 -6.55
C GLY A 70 3.46 10.02 -5.70
N GLY A 71 3.54 10.25 -4.39
CA GLY A 71 2.49 9.94 -3.43
C GLY A 71 2.88 8.81 -2.48
N GLN A 72 1.88 8.27 -1.78
CA GLN A 72 2.09 7.38 -0.65
C GLN A 72 1.24 6.12 -0.83
N ILE A 73 1.90 5.03 -1.21
CA ILE A 73 1.27 3.72 -1.38
C ILE A 73 1.23 3.03 -0.01
N PHE A 74 0.06 2.57 0.39
CA PHE A 74 -0.18 1.77 1.57
C PHE A 74 -0.69 0.40 1.17
N ILE A 75 -0.11 -0.63 1.77
CA ILE A 75 -0.36 -2.03 1.45
C ILE A 75 -0.57 -2.76 2.77
N ASP A 76 -1.81 -3.10 3.10
CA ASP A 76 -2.12 -4.01 4.19
C ASP A 76 -2.04 -5.46 3.70
N GLU A 77 -1.61 -6.35 4.59
CA GLU A 77 -1.31 -7.76 4.29
C GLU A 77 -0.44 -7.95 3.04
N ALA A 78 0.66 -7.18 2.95
CA ALA A 78 1.52 -7.10 1.78
C ALA A 78 2.17 -8.43 1.37
N GLN A 79 2.16 -9.46 2.21
CA GLN A 79 2.55 -10.81 1.80
C GLN A 79 1.68 -11.38 0.67
N GLY A 80 0.42 -10.97 0.53
CA GLY A 80 -0.44 -11.41 -0.58
C GLY A 80 -0.01 -10.84 -1.95
N TYR A 81 0.85 -9.83 -1.94
CA TYR A 81 1.35 -9.15 -3.13
C TYR A 81 2.83 -9.39 -3.37
N PHE A 82 3.62 -9.57 -2.31
CA PHE A 82 5.08 -9.66 -2.38
C PHE A 82 5.64 -10.95 -1.79
N ASP A 83 4.88 -12.04 -1.74
CA ASP A 83 5.49 -13.34 -1.48
C ASP A 83 6.47 -13.73 -2.61
N SER A 84 7.29 -14.74 -2.36
CA SER A 84 8.31 -15.17 -3.32
C SER A 84 7.74 -15.64 -4.66
N ARG A 85 6.50 -16.16 -4.69
CA ARG A 85 5.86 -16.67 -5.92
C ARG A 85 5.26 -15.54 -6.71
N GLU A 86 4.46 -14.69 -6.08
CA GLU A 86 3.88 -13.47 -6.67
C GLU A 86 4.99 -12.58 -7.22
N TRP A 87 6.06 -12.39 -6.45
CA TRP A 87 7.22 -11.64 -6.92
C TRP A 87 7.91 -12.29 -8.12
N GLN A 88 7.99 -13.62 -8.21
CA GLN A 88 8.55 -14.28 -9.39
C GLN A 88 7.67 -14.11 -10.63
N GLU A 89 6.35 -14.22 -10.47
CA GLU A 89 5.37 -14.10 -11.54
C GLU A 89 5.11 -12.65 -11.98
N MET A 90 5.46 -11.67 -11.15
CA MET A 90 5.32 -10.25 -11.49
C MET A 90 6.02 -9.89 -12.81
N PRO A 91 5.37 -9.09 -13.67
CA PRO A 91 5.98 -8.55 -14.87
C PRO A 91 7.28 -7.78 -14.58
N PRO A 92 8.27 -7.80 -15.50
CA PRO A 92 9.52 -7.05 -15.33
C PRO A 92 9.31 -5.55 -15.07
N SER A 93 8.30 -4.94 -15.70
CA SER A 93 7.94 -3.53 -15.49
C SER A 93 7.51 -3.24 -14.06
N ALA A 94 6.74 -4.15 -13.44
CA ALA A 94 6.32 -4.04 -12.03
C ALA A 94 7.50 -4.18 -11.07
N LYS A 95 8.37 -5.17 -11.31
CA LYS A 95 9.61 -5.33 -10.54
C LYS A 95 10.50 -4.10 -10.62
N GLN A 96 10.62 -3.52 -11.82
CA GLN A 96 11.39 -2.30 -12.06
C GLN A 96 10.76 -1.12 -11.33
N LYS A 97 9.43 -0.96 -11.36
CA LYS A 97 8.70 0.08 -10.62
C LYS A 97 9.04 0.05 -9.14
N PHE A 98 8.90 -1.09 -8.48
CA PHE A 98 9.20 -1.20 -7.04
C PHE A 98 10.67 -1.04 -6.71
N SER A 99 11.57 -1.48 -7.60
CA SER A 99 13.02 -1.32 -7.41
C SER A 99 13.47 0.13 -7.62
N ALA A 100 12.86 0.85 -8.55
CA ALA A 100 13.20 2.21 -8.96
C ALA A 100 12.21 3.27 -8.48
N HIS A 101 11.33 2.93 -7.53
CA HIS A 101 10.21 3.78 -7.08
C HIS A 101 10.62 5.19 -6.63
N ARG A 102 11.87 5.39 -6.20
CA ARG A 102 12.42 6.71 -5.83
C ARG A 102 12.54 7.67 -7.01
N HIS A 103 12.62 7.14 -8.24
CA HIS A 103 12.66 7.92 -9.47
C HIS A 103 11.25 8.25 -10.00
N ASP A 104 10.22 7.54 -9.52
CA ASP A 104 8.84 7.79 -9.87
C ASP A 104 8.27 8.95 -9.05
N VAL A 105 8.66 10.16 -9.43
CA VAL A 105 8.28 11.39 -8.72
C VAL A 105 7.24 12.19 -9.49
N ARG A 106 6.39 12.91 -8.76
CA ARG A 106 5.54 13.98 -9.29
C ARG A 106 6.14 15.33 -8.91
N LYS A 107 5.85 16.37 -9.67
CA LYS A 107 6.08 17.76 -9.25
C LYS A 107 4.74 18.41 -8.96
N ASP A 108 4.63 19.15 -7.86
CA ASP A 108 3.48 20.02 -7.61
C ASP A 108 3.57 21.31 -8.44
N GLU A 109 2.56 22.18 -8.30
CA GLU A 109 2.45 23.47 -9.00
C GLU A 109 3.65 24.39 -8.73
N ASP A 110 4.27 24.27 -7.55
CA ASP A 110 5.45 25.03 -7.12
C ASP A 110 6.77 24.36 -7.55
N GLY A 111 6.72 23.22 -8.25
CA GLY A 111 7.89 22.49 -8.73
C GLY A 111 8.58 21.61 -7.68
N THR A 112 8.00 21.47 -6.48
CA THR A 112 8.48 20.59 -5.41
C THR A 112 8.32 19.14 -5.81
N ILE A 113 9.37 18.35 -5.58
CA ILE A 113 9.39 16.92 -5.90
C ILE A 113 8.61 16.15 -4.83
N ILE A 114 7.57 15.45 -5.26
CA ILE A 114 6.79 14.51 -4.48
C ILE A 114 7.29 13.09 -4.79
N PRO A 115 8.01 12.43 -3.85
CA PRO A 115 8.48 11.06 -4.06
C PRO A 115 7.34 10.05 -3.96
N LEU A 116 7.56 8.86 -4.52
CA LEU A 116 6.71 7.70 -4.29
C LEU A 116 7.26 6.87 -3.12
N ASP A 117 6.51 6.86 -2.02
CA ASP A 117 6.82 6.05 -0.84
C ASP A 117 5.82 4.90 -0.68
N ILE A 118 6.27 3.82 -0.05
CA ILE A 118 5.52 2.58 0.13
C ILE A 118 5.52 2.22 1.62
N TRP A 119 4.35 1.91 2.14
CA TRP A 119 4.11 1.49 3.52
C TRP A 119 3.46 0.10 3.49
N ALA A 120 4.23 -0.93 3.82
CA ALA A 120 3.80 -2.33 3.72
C ALA A 120 3.59 -2.94 5.10
N GLY A 121 2.35 -3.26 5.44
CA GLY A 121 1.97 -4.02 6.63
C GLY A 121 2.03 -5.52 6.36
N VAL A 122 2.75 -6.27 7.21
CA VAL A 122 2.85 -7.73 7.12
C VAL A 122 2.79 -8.39 8.49
N GLN A 123 2.41 -9.66 8.55
CA GLN A 123 2.42 -10.39 9.81
C GLN A 123 3.83 -10.80 10.22
N HIS A 124 4.58 -11.40 9.27
CA HIS A 124 5.95 -11.86 9.44
C HIS A 124 6.80 -11.42 8.26
N THR A 125 8.02 -10.94 8.52
CA THR A 125 8.97 -10.51 7.47
C THR A 125 9.35 -11.65 6.54
N SER A 126 9.41 -12.88 7.04
CA SER A 126 9.69 -14.10 6.28
C SER A 126 8.72 -14.34 5.12
N ASN A 127 7.51 -13.78 5.21
CA ASN A 127 6.46 -13.97 4.22
C ASN A 127 6.59 -13.00 3.03
N ILE A 128 7.56 -12.07 3.08
CA ILE A 128 7.91 -11.18 1.97
C ILE A 128 9.17 -11.71 1.27
N ASP A 129 9.17 -11.63 -0.06
CA ASP A 129 10.34 -11.86 -0.90
C ASP A 129 11.57 -11.09 -0.41
N LYS A 130 12.73 -11.74 -0.49
CA LYS A 130 14.00 -11.19 -0.01
C LYS A 130 14.36 -9.87 -0.71
N ARG A 131 14.01 -9.69 -1.99
CA ARG A 131 14.33 -8.47 -2.73
C ARG A 131 13.55 -7.26 -2.21
N ILE A 132 12.27 -7.41 -1.89
CA ILE A 132 11.50 -6.32 -1.27
C ILE A 132 12.05 -6.00 0.12
N ARG A 133 12.44 -7.02 0.89
CA ARG A 133 13.12 -6.82 2.18
C ARG A 133 14.44 -6.05 2.05
N ASP A 134 15.23 -6.34 1.02
CA ASP A 134 16.48 -5.64 0.72
C ASP A 134 16.25 -4.20 0.23
N LEU A 135 15.13 -3.94 -0.46
CA LEU A 135 14.70 -2.59 -0.87
C LEU A 135 14.10 -1.79 0.29
N GLY A 136 13.59 -2.46 1.32
CA GLY A 136 13.09 -1.86 2.56
C GLY A 136 14.13 -0.89 3.13
N GLN A 137 13.71 0.32 3.51
CA GLN A 137 14.61 1.29 4.16
C GLN A 137 14.27 1.57 5.62
N HIS A 138 13.02 1.31 6.00
CA HIS A 138 12.63 1.32 7.41
C HIS A 138 11.94 0.03 7.77
N PHE A 139 12.27 -0.46 8.96
CA PHE A 139 11.61 -1.59 9.57
C PHE A 139 11.00 -1.17 10.90
N ALA A 140 9.74 -1.51 11.11
CA ALA A 140 9.06 -1.24 12.36
C ALA A 140 8.18 -2.42 12.79
N GLU A 141 8.05 -2.62 14.09
CA GLU A 141 7.15 -3.62 14.68
C GLU A 141 6.11 -2.92 15.55
N ILE A 142 4.86 -3.30 15.38
CA ILE A 142 3.73 -2.82 16.18
C ILE A 142 3.32 -3.88 17.18
N ARG A 143 3.11 -3.43 18.41
CA ARG A 143 2.55 -4.24 19.50
C ARG A 143 1.43 -3.48 20.19
N ASN A 144 0.36 -4.20 20.52
CA ASN A 144 -0.63 -3.73 21.46
C ASN A 144 -0.09 -3.95 22.89
N ILE A 145 0.15 -2.86 23.63
CA ILE A 145 0.66 -2.94 25.01
C ILE A 145 -0.51 -2.99 26.01
N TRP A 146 -1.60 -2.30 25.69
CA TRP A 146 -2.77 -2.21 26.55
C TRP A 146 -4.01 -1.92 25.70
N LYS A 147 -5.22 -2.27 26.15
CA LYS A 147 -6.50 -2.19 25.41
C LYS A 147 -6.58 -1.12 24.30
N LYS A 148 -6.19 0.13 24.57
CA LYS A 148 -6.22 1.27 23.63
C LYS A 148 -4.84 1.90 23.36
N VAL A 149 -3.76 1.30 23.82
CA VAL A 149 -2.39 1.82 23.73
C VAL A 149 -1.55 0.87 22.89
N PHE A 150 -1.07 1.40 21.77
CA PHE A 150 -0.22 0.70 20.84
C PHE A 150 1.17 1.31 20.85
N MET A 151 2.17 0.48 20.59
CA MET A 151 3.54 0.90 20.44
C MET A 151 4.06 0.45 19.09
N ILE A 152 4.70 1.38 18.39
CA ILE A 152 5.54 1.08 17.25
C ILE A 152 7.01 1.23 17.67
N SER A 153 7.79 0.21 17.37
CA SER A 153 9.24 0.15 17.57
C SER A 153 9.93 0.14 16.22
N TYR A 154 10.82 1.09 15.96
CA TYR A 154 11.60 1.18 14.73
C TYR A 154 12.97 0.54 14.95
N PHE A 155 13.44 -0.18 13.94
CA PHE A 155 14.68 -0.94 13.96
C PHE A 155 15.58 -0.58 12.78
N GLU A 156 16.85 -0.96 12.85
CA GLU A 156 17.73 -0.83 11.71
C GLU A 156 17.45 -1.93 10.69
N LEU A 157 17.74 -1.69 9.42
CA LEU A 157 17.49 -2.66 8.35
C LEU A 157 18.29 -3.95 8.48
N LYS A 158 19.50 -3.86 9.06
CA LYS A 158 20.30 -5.04 9.35
C LYS A 158 19.55 -6.03 10.25
N ASP A 159 18.66 -5.52 11.11
CA ASP A 159 17.85 -6.34 12.01
C ASP A 159 16.76 -7.13 11.26
N LEU A 160 16.37 -6.70 10.05
CA LEU A 160 15.43 -7.42 9.18
C LEU A 160 16.07 -8.68 8.55
N LYS A 161 17.40 -8.71 8.45
CA LYS A 161 18.16 -9.76 7.75
C LYS A 161 18.54 -10.93 8.65
N ASP A 162 18.49 -10.74 9.97
CA ASP A 162 18.88 -11.73 10.96
C ASP A 162 17.75 -11.93 11.97
N ASP A 163 17.09 -13.09 11.89
CA ASP A 163 16.02 -13.48 12.80
C ASP A 163 16.55 -14.06 14.13
N MET A 164 17.87 -14.30 14.24
CA MET A 164 18.49 -14.88 15.44
C MET A 164 19.08 -13.85 16.40
N VAL A 165 19.17 -12.57 16.00
CA VAL A 165 19.75 -11.51 16.84
C VAL A 165 18.66 -10.76 17.61
N SER A 166 18.88 -10.59 18.92
CA SER A 166 18.05 -9.73 19.77
C SER A 166 18.07 -8.29 19.25
N ARG A 167 16.92 -7.80 18.77
CA ARG A 167 16.80 -6.49 18.12
C ARG A 167 16.64 -5.37 19.15
N LYS A 168 17.42 -4.29 19.02
CA LYS A 168 17.27 -3.08 19.83
C LYS A 168 16.58 -2.00 19.02
N ALA A 169 15.39 -1.59 19.45
CA ALA A 169 14.67 -0.52 18.75
C ALA A 169 15.44 0.80 18.85
N VAL A 170 15.68 1.42 17.69
CA VAL A 170 16.27 2.75 17.53
C VAL A 170 15.33 3.82 18.08
N LYS A 171 14.03 3.63 17.87
CA LYS A 171 12.99 4.58 18.29
C LYS A 171 11.72 3.85 18.67
N ARG A 172 11.01 4.35 19.67
CA ARG A 172 9.67 3.88 20.02
C ARG A 172 8.70 5.04 20.03
N ARG A 173 7.47 4.80 19.57
CA ARG A 173 6.37 5.76 19.66
C ARG A 173 5.14 5.04 20.16
N LEU A 174 4.44 5.68 21.09
CA LEU A 174 3.12 5.26 21.53
C LEU A 174 2.06 5.98 20.72
N PHE A 175 0.96 5.30 20.41
CA PHE A 175 -0.23 5.90 19.86
C PHE A 175 -1.48 5.30 20.48
N LEU A 176 -2.53 6.11 20.59
CA LEU A 176 -3.77 5.73 21.22
C LEU A 176 -4.82 5.38 20.18
N PHE A 177 -5.66 4.41 20.51
CA PHE A 177 -6.87 4.11 19.77
C PHE A 177 -7.82 5.30 19.80
N SER A 178 -8.12 5.83 18.62
CA SER A 178 -9.20 6.78 18.37
C SER A 178 -10.30 6.08 17.60
N LYS A 179 -11.48 5.94 18.21
CA LYS A 179 -12.68 5.39 17.56
C LYS A 179 -13.00 6.13 16.27
N ALA A 180 -12.95 7.47 16.31
CA ALA A 180 -13.26 8.33 15.17
C ALA A 180 -12.30 8.12 13.98
N LYS A 181 -11.04 7.74 14.22
CA LYS A 181 -10.11 7.39 13.12
C LYS A 181 -10.23 5.92 12.71
N ALA A 182 -10.68 5.05 13.61
CA ALA A 182 -10.92 3.65 13.30
C ALA A 182 -12.17 3.45 12.43
N GLU A 183 -13.17 4.34 12.58
CA GLU A 183 -14.36 4.40 11.72
C GLU A 183 -14.03 4.86 10.29
N CYS A 184 -12.82 5.39 10.04
CA CYS A 184 -12.37 5.80 8.70
C CYS A 184 -11.89 4.65 7.81
N TYR A 185 -11.86 3.42 8.33
CA TYR A 185 -11.49 2.24 7.56
C TYR A 185 -12.40 1.07 7.90
N ASN A 186 -12.68 0.23 6.92
CA ASN A 186 -13.43 -1.01 7.13
C ASN A 186 -12.54 -2.22 6.82
N THR A 187 -11.99 -2.87 7.85
CA THR A 187 -11.22 -4.12 7.71
C THR A 187 -12.09 -5.36 7.53
N HIS A 188 -13.40 -5.26 7.75
CA HIS A 188 -14.32 -6.40 7.72
C HIS A 188 -15.09 -6.55 6.41
N GLU A 189 -15.02 -5.55 5.52
CA GLU A 189 -15.34 -5.80 4.12
C GLU A 189 -14.34 -6.82 3.61
N ALA A 190 -14.80 -8.06 3.47
CA ALA A 190 -14.02 -9.15 2.90
C ALA A 190 -13.38 -8.66 1.60
N VAL A 191 -12.18 -9.18 1.34
CA VAL A 191 -11.55 -9.22 0.01
C VAL A 191 -12.51 -10.01 -0.89
N ASN A 192 -13.62 -9.38 -1.28
CA ASN A 192 -14.65 -10.01 -2.08
C ASN A 192 -13.99 -10.30 -3.42
N PHE A 193 -13.99 -11.57 -3.79
CA PHE A 193 -13.74 -12.02 -5.14
C PHE A 193 -14.65 -11.23 -6.07
N ILE A 194 -14.10 -10.21 -6.72
CA ILE A 194 -14.80 -9.48 -7.78
C ILE A 194 -14.85 -10.44 -8.95
N GLU A 195 -16.06 -10.90 -9.32
CA GLU A 195 -16.27 -11.54 -10.62
C GLU A 195 -16.04 -10.48 -11.71
N TYR A 196 -15.08 -10.74 -12.60
CA TYR A 196 -14.59 -9.79 -13.60
C TYR A 196 -15.35 -9.94 -14.94
N PRO A 197 -15.81 -8.86 -15.57
CA PRO A 197 -16.63 -8.94 -16.79
C PRO A 197 -15.94 -9.11 -18.18
N GLU A 198 -14.93 -9.93 -18.46
CA GLU A 198 -14.10 -9.89 -19.71
C GLU A 198 -13.46 -8.54 -20.17
N PHE A 199 -12.13 -8.49 -20.17
CA PHE A 199 -11.30 -7.35 -20.58
C PHE A 199 -11.56 -6.89 -22.03
N PRO A 200 -11.55 -5.57 -22.34
CA PRO A 200 -11.24 -4.41 -21.47
C PRO A 200 -12.44 -3.77 -20.76
N TYR A 201 -12.21 -3.07 -19.64
CA TYR A 201 -13.26 -2.39 -18.85
C TYR A 201 -13.10 -0.86 -18.88
N HIS A 202 -14.21 -0.16 -19.13
CA HIS A 202 -14.34 1.29 -18.98
C HIS A 202 -15.57 1.61 -18.12
N ARG A 203 -15.46 2.56 -17.18
CA ARG A 203 -16.60 3.20 -16.50
C ARG A 203 -16.26 4.66 -16.18
N GLU A 204 -16.92 5.60 -16.87
CA GLU A 204 -16.82 7.05 -16.62
C GLU A 204 -17.77 7.50 -15.50
N TYR A 205 -17.33 8.27 -14.50
CA TYR A 205 -18.22 9.05 -13.61
C TYR A 205 -17.52 10.24 -12.91
N GLU A 206 -18.32 11.27 -12.55
CA GLU A 206 -17.91 12.51 -11.87
C GLU A 206 -17.94 12.41 -10.32
N ASN A 207 -16.89 12.88 -9.60
CA ASN A 207 -16.94 13.40 -8.21
C ASN A 207 -15.58 13.95 -7.69
N ARG A 208 -15.60 14.91 -6.74
CA ARG A 208 -14.47 15.84 -6.44
C ARG A 208 -13.29 15.33 -5.54
N PHE A 209 -13.42 14.29 -4.70
CA PHE A 209 -12.34 13.94 -3.72
C PHE A 209 -12.12 12.42 -3.43
N SER A 210 -12.78 11.51 -4.16
CA SER A 210 -12.55 10.06 -4.02
C SER A 210 -12.99 9.34 -5.30
N ASN A 211 -12.23 8.33 -5.73
CA ASN A 211 -12.52 7.54 -6.94
C ASN A 211 -13.61 6.47 -6.75
N ASN A 212 -14.63 6.71 -5.91
CA ASN A 212 -15.69 5.75 -5.58
C ASN A 212 -15.20 4.36 -5.10
N ASN A 213 -13.93 4.21 -4.74
CA ASN A 213 -13.29 2.94 -4.43
C ASN A 213 -13.36 1.89 -5.56
N THR A 214 -13.26 2.30 -6.82
CA THR A 214 -13.39 1.40 -7.99
C THR A 214 -12.08 1.07 -8.71
N GLY A 215 -10.92 1.47 -8.16
CA GLY A 215 -9.61 1.29 -8.79
C GLY A 215 -9.09 2.55 -9.52
N LEU A 216 -7.84 2.51 -9.96
CA LEU A 216 -6.99 3.65 -10.32
C LEU A 216 -6.70 3.84 -11.82
N ILE A 217 -7.37 3.13 -12.72
CA ILE A 217 -7.01 3.15 -14.14
C ILE A 217 -7.61 4.37 -14.84
N PRO A 218 -6.80 5.27 -15.44
CA PRO A 218 -7.25 6.28 -16.39
C PRO A 218 -7.33 5.70 -17.81
N ASP A 219 -8.27 6.19 -18.62
CA ASP A 219 -8.51 5.82 -20.02
C ASP A 219 -7.36 6.28 -20.94
N SER A 220 -6.19 5.64 -20.85
CA SER A 220 -5.08 5.87 -21.77
C SER A 220 -4.96 4.71 -22.77
N PRO A 221 -4.94 5.00 -24.09
CA PRO A 221 -4.73 3.98 -25.12
C PRO A 221 -3.30 3.38 -25.11
N ASP A 222 -2.38 3.94 -24.31
CA ASP A 222 -0.98 3.52 -24.24
C ASP A 222 -0.70 2.47 -23.14
N ILE A 223 -1.75 1.88 -22.55
CA ILE A 223 -1.61 0.87 -21.50
C ILE A 223 -1.34 -0.51 -22.13
N PRO A 224 -0.20 -1.17 -21.82
CA PRO A 224 0.06 -2.51 -22.31
C PRO A 224 -0.97 -3.51 -21.75
N PRO A 225 -1.49 -4.45 -22.56
CA PRO A 225 -2.54 -5.37 -22.12
C PRO A 225 -2.04 -6.27 -20.99
N PHE A 226 -2.59 -6.10 -19.79
CA PHE A 226 -2.45 -7.06 -18.71
C PHE A 226 -3.39 -8.24 -18.99
N SER A 227 -2.89 -9.28 -19.67
CA SER A 227 -3.66 -10.51 -19.87
C SER A 227 -3.12 -11.64 -18.99
N ARG A 228 -3.97 -12.09 -18.05
CA ARG A 228 -3.90 -13.42 -17.41
C ARG A 228 -3.96 -14.58 -18.43
N LYS A 229 -4.25 -14.30 -19.71
CA LYS A 229 -4.40 -15.30 -20.78
C LYS A 229 -3.07 -15.91 -21.28
N SER A 230 -1.90 -15.38 -20.90
CA SER A 230 -0.61 -15.94 -21.37
C SER A 230 -0.06 -17.11 -20.54
N LEU A 231 -0.54 -17.36 -19.32
CA LEU A 231 -0.13 -18.51 -18.50
C LEU A 231 -0.76 -19.84 -18.94
N GLY A 232 -1.89 -19.79 -19.65
CA GLY A 232 -2.59 -20.97 -20.16
C GLY A 232 -1.99 -21.56 -21.44
N GLU A 233 -1.36 -20.73 -22.27
CA GLU A 233 -0.78 -21.19 -23.55
C GLU A 233 0.62 -21.78 -23.40
N TYR A 234 1.39 -21.38 -22.39
CA TYR A 234 2.72 -21.93 -22.15
C TYR A 234 2.66 -23.41 -21.72
N LYS A 235 1.65 -23.81 -20.95
CA LYS A 235 1.44 -25.22 -20.54
C LYS A 235 0.93 -26.14 -21.66
N LYS A 236 0.48 -25.60 -22.79
CA LYS A 236 0.01 -26.40 -23.94
C LYS A 236 1.10 -26.72 -24.95
N ARG A 237 2.27 -26.05 -24.90
CA ARG A 237 3.39 -26.29 -25.82
C ARG A 237 4.42 -27.32 -25.34
N GLU A 238 4.40 -27.74 -24.08
CA GLU A 238 5.32 -28.75 -23.53
C GLU A 238 4.77 -30.19 -23.52
N ARG A 239 3.60 -30.45 -24.12
CA ARG A 239 3.04 -31.81 -24.27
C ARG A 239 3.00 -32.33 -25.71
N THR A 240 3.77 -31.72 -26.61
CA THR A 240 3.97 -32.23 -27.96
C THR A 240 5.46 -32.25 -28.29
N ARG A 241 6.16 -33.22 -27.70
CA ARG A 241 7.35 -33.87 -28.26
C ARG A 241 7.58 -35.19 -27.53
#